data_AF-A0A849I5Q9-F1
#
_entry.id   AF-A0A849I5Q9-F1
#
_cell.length_a   1.000
_cell.length_b   1.000
_cell.length_c   1.000
_cell.angle_alpha   90.00
_cell.angle_beta   90.00
_cell.angle_gamma   90.00
#
_symmetry.space_group_name_H-M   'P 1'
#
loop_
_entity.id
_entity.type
_entity.pdbx_description
1 polymer ?
#
loop_
_entity_poly.entity_id
_entity_poly.type
_entity_poly.pdbx_seq_one_letter_code
_entity_poly.pdbx_strand_id
1 'polypeptide(L)'
;MARAEFNGGATTVDCTVRDLSESGARLQVPGSAVLPPRFVLFVPKHGRRYDAEIRWQRDGFIGIEFVRDEAEAQGGHQEGERVAKLEAEVARLRRLIEAIRADPSQARLLVERFDLTSHTT
;
A
#
# COMPACT_ATOMS: atom_id res chain seq x y z
N MET A 1 1.59 5.26 -14.21
CA MET A 1 0.53 4.93 -15.19
C MET A 1 -0.41 3.91 -14.57
N ALA A 2 -1.70 3.99 -14.86
CA ALA A 2 -2.72 3.05 -14.41
C ALA A 2 -3.25 2.24 -15.60
N ARG A 3 -3.97 1.15 -15.32
CA ARG A 3 -4.46 0.25 -16.36
C ARG A 3 -5.95 -0.03 -16.15
N ALA A 4 -6.73 0.09 -17.21
CA ALA A 4 -8.11 -0.34 -17.23
C ALA A 4 -8.18 -1.76 -17.82
N GLU A 5 -8.71 -2.71 -17.07
CA GLU A 5 -8.78 -4.14 -17.38
C GLU A 5 -10.26 -4.52 -17.61
N PHE A 6 -10.56 -5.18 -18.72
CA PHE A 6 -11.91 -5.69 -19.05
C PHE A 6 -11.82 -6.96 -19.91
N ASN A 7 -12.97 -7.57 -20.24
CA ASN A 7 -13.05 -8.91 -20.83
C ASN A 7 -12.36 -9.98 -19.95
N GLY A 8 -12.61 -9.97 -18.63
CA GLY A 8 -11.98 -10.89 -17.70
C GLY A 8 -10.45 -10.71 -17.57
N GLY A 9 -9.94 -9.52 -17.87
CA GLY A 9 -8.51 -9.22 -17.88
C GLY A 9 -7.79 -9.48 -19.20
N ALA A 10 -8.49 -10.01 -20.22
CA ALA A 10 -7.90 -10.25 -21.54
C ALA A 10 -7.61 -8.96 -22.32
N THR A 11 -8.28 -7.86 -21.99
CA THR A 11 -8.05 -6.55 -22.61
C THR A 11 -7.60 -5.56 -21.55
N THR A 12 -6.50 -4.87 -21.82
CA THR A 12 -5.93 -3.85 -20.94
C THR A 12 -5.66 -2.58 -21.72
N VAL A 13 -6.03 -1.43 -21.15
CA VAL A 13 -5.79 -0.10 -21.72
C VAL A 13 -5.01 0.73 -20.72
N ASP A 14 -3.85 1.24 -21.15
CA ASP A 14 -3.09 2.20 -20.35
C ASP A 14 -3.82 3.54 -20.25
N CYS A 15 -3.95 4.04 -19.03
CA CYS A 15 -4.56 5.32 -18.73
C CYS A 15 -3.75 6.07 -17.67
N THR A 16 -3.98 7.37 -17.61
CA THR A 16 -3.32 8.22 -16.61
C THR A 16 -4.36 8.76 -15.64
N VAL A 17 -4.24 8.39 -14.37
CA VAL A 17 -5.04 9.01 -13.29
C VAL A 17 -4.61 10.47 -13.16
N ARG A 18 -5.57 11.38 -13.25
CA ARG A 18 -5.38 12.82 -13.06
C ARG A 18 -5.82 13.24 -11.68
N ASP A 19 -7.00 12.81 -11.30
CA ASP A 19 -7.59 13.06 -9.99
C ASP A 19 -8.09 11.74 -9.41
N LEU A 20 -7.83 11.51 -8.13
CA LEU A 20 -8.25 10.32 -7.39
C LEU A 20 -8.96 10.80 -6.12
N SER A 21 -10.18 10.33 -5.90
CA SER A 21 -10.94 10.54 -4.65
C SER A 21 -11.30 9.20 -4.03
N GLU A 22 -11.93 9.22 -2.85
CA GLU A 22 -12.40 8.01 -2.19
C GLU A 22 -13.56 7.33 -2.94
N SER A 23 -14.34 8.09 -3.71
CA SER A 23 -15.51 7.60 -4.43
C SER A 23 -15.30 7.38 -5.93
N GLY A 24 -14.16 7.81 -6.49
CA GLY A 24 -13.95 7.72 -7.93
C GLY A 24 -12.65 8.35 -8.40
N ALA A 25 -12.53 8.51 -9.72
CA ALA A 25 -11.34 9.09 -10.33
C ALA A 25 -11.64 9.77 -11.67
N ARG A 26 -10.75 10.69 -12.03
CA ARG A 26 -10.65 11.23 -13.40
C ARG A 26 -9.47 10.59 -14.09
N LEU A 27 -9.75 9.92 -15.19
CA LEU A 27 -8.77 9.24 -16.04
C LEU A 27 -8.58 10.04 -17.32
N GLN A 28 -7.34 10.14 -17.77
CA GLN A 28 -7.00 10.55 -19.12
C GLN A 28 -6.66 9.30 -19.92
N VAL A 29 -7.38 9.08 -21.00
CA VAL A 29 -7.24 7.89 -21.86
C VAL A 29 -6.72 8.36 -23.22
N PRO A 30 -5.77 7.64 -23.85
CA PRO A 30 -5.33 7.95 -25.21
C PRO A 30 -6.53 8.00 -26.16
N GLY A 31 -6.60 9.00 -27.04
CA GLY A 31 -7.83 9.39 -27.75
C GLY A 31 -8.51 8.33 -28.64
N SER A 32 -7.87 7.19 -28.89
CA SER A 32 -8.45 6.08 -29.66
C SER A 32 -8.97 4.92 -28.80
N ALA A 33 -8.67 4.89 -27.50
CA ALA A 33 -9.06 3.77 -26.65
C ALA A 33 -10.48 3.96 -26.12
N VAL A 34 -11.31 2.93 -26.31
CA VAL A 34 -12.69 2.87 -25.82
C VAL A 34 -12.71 1.97 -24.59
N LEU A 35 -13.19 2.50 -23.47
CA LEU A 35 -13.43 1.72 -22.26
C LEU A 35 -14.91 1.33 -22.19
N PRO A 36 -15.23 0.10 -21.76
CA PRO A 36 -16.61 -0.29 -21.50
C PRO A 36 -17.18 0.48 -20.30
N PRO A 37 -18.52 0.54 -20.14
CA PRO A 37 -19.16 1.24 -19.01
C PRO A 37 -18.70 0.75 -17.64
N ARG A 38 -18.32 -0.53 -17.52
CA ARG A 38 -17.74 -1.14 -16.32
C ARG A 38 -16.43 -1.82 -16.63
N PHE A 39 -15.42 -1.57 -15.82
CA PHE A 39 -14.09 -2.16 -15.95
C PHE A 39 -13.37 -2.15 -14.60
N VAL A 40 -12.24 -2.86 -14.52
CA VAL A 40 -11.38 -2.85 -13.34
C VAL A 40 -10.24 -1.86 -13.56
N LEU A 41 -10.08 -0.87 -12.68
CA LEU A 41 -8.95 0.05 -12.68
C LEU A 41 -7.85 -0.48 -11.76
N PHE A 42 -6.69 -0.83 -12.32
CA PHE A 42 -5.49 -1.13 -11.56
C PHE A 42 -4.60 0.10 -11.41
N VAL A 43 -4.30 0.48 -10.16
CA VAL A 43 -3.41 1.60 -9.82
C VAL A 43 -2.14 1.07 -9.15
N PRO A 44 -1.02 0.91 -9.89
CA PRO A 44 0.20 0.31 -9.37
C PRO A 44 0.77 1.00 -8.13
N LYS A 45 0.63 2.32 -8.05
CA LYS A 45 1.12 3.13 -6.91
C LYS A 45 0.45 2.73 -5.58
N HIS A 46 -0.78 2.23 -5.63
CA HIS A 46 -1.52 1.77 -4.45
C HIS A 46 -1.55 0.25 -4.35
N GLY A 47 -1.10 -0.48 -5.38
CA GLY A 47 -1.23 -1.94 -5.44
C GLY A 47 -2.69 -2.43 -5.42
N ARG A 48 -3.66 -1.54 -5.72
CA ARG A 48 -5.10 -1.80 -5.61
C ARG A 48 -5.77 -1.86 -6.97
N ARG A 49 -6.82 -2.68 -7.04
CA ARG A 49 -7.75 -2.79 -8.16
C ARG A 49 -9.09 -2.24 -7.68
N TYR A 50 -9.74 -1.45 -8.52
CA TYR A 50 -11.04 -0.86 -8.24
C TYR A 50 -12.03 -1.27 -9.31
N ASP A 51 -13.17 -1.83 -8.92
CA ASP A 51 -14.29 -1.95 -9.84
C ASP A 51 -14.85 -0.55 -10.12
N ALA A 52 -14.91 -0.17 -11.39
CA ALA A 52 -15.19 1.19 -11.80
C ALA A 52 -16.32 1.25 -12.83
N GLU A 53 -17.22 2.22 -12.66
CA GLU A 53 -18.27 2.54 -13.62
C GLU A 53 -18.06 3.95 -14.21
N ILE A 54 -18.17 4.07 -15.53
CA ILE A 54 -18.08 5.35 -16.23
C ILE A 54 -19.32 6.20 -15.91
N ARG A 55 -19.10 7.39 -15.37
CA ARG A 55 -20.14 8.40 -15.11
C ARG A 55 -20.23 9.43 -16.22
N TRP A 56 -19.11 9.81 -16.82
CA TRP A 56 -19.05 10.76 -17.93
C TRP A 56 -17.76 10.61 -18.73
N GLN A 57 -17.80 11.03 -20.00
CA GLN A 57 -16.64 11.07 -20.89
C GLN A 57 -16.70 12.33 -21.74
N ARG A 58 -15.66 13.18 -21.66
CA ARG A 58 -15.55 14.47 -22.38
C ARG A 58 -14.08 14.82 -22.61
N ASP A 59 -13.73 15.33 -23.78
CA ASP A 59 -12.40 15.89 -24.10
C ASP A 59 -11.20 14.95 -23.82
N GLY A 60 -11.37 13.63 -24.04
CA GLY A 60 -10.32 12.64 -23.75
C GLY A 60 -10.17 12.29 -22.25
N PHE A 61 -11.04 12.84 -21.41
CA PHE A 61 -11.16 12.49 -20.00
C PHE A 61 -12.39 11.61 -19.76
N ILE A 62 -12.23 10.68 -18.82
CA ILE A 62 -13.28 9.79 -18.35
C ILE A 62 -13.38 9.97 -16.84
N GLY A 63 -14.57 10.33 -16.37
CA GLY A 63 -14.90 10.28 -14.96
C GLY A 63 -15.51 8.94 -14.62
N ILE A 64 -14.94 8.29 -13.61
CA ILE A 64 -15.43 7.03 -13.07
C ILE A 64 -15.83 7.17 -11.61
N GLU A 65 -16.75 6.31 -11.20
CA GLU A 65 -17.11 6.06 -9.82
C GLU A 65 -16.68 4.65 -9.42
N PHE A 66 -16.14 4.50 -8.21
CA PHE A 66 -15.78 3.20 -7.68
C PHE A 66 -17.02 2.48 -7.16
N VAL A 67 -17.22 1.27 -7.67
CA VAL A 67 -18.19 0.33 -7.14
C VAL A 67 -17.55 -0.27 -5.89
N ARG A 68 -18.08 0.07 -4.72
CA ARG A 68 -17.60 -0.51 -3.45
C ARG A 68 -17.77 -2.03 -3.51
N ASP A 69 -16.67 -2.73 -3.69
CA ASP A 69 -16.60 -4.17 -3.51
C ASP A 69 -16.18 -4.48 -2.06
N GLU A 70 -16.79 -5.51 -1.47
CA GLU A 70 -16.51 -5.93 -0.09
C GLU A 70 -15.05 -6.38 0.09
N ALA A 71 -14.34 -6.70 -1.00
CA ALA A 71 -12.90 -6.98 -1.02
C ALA A 71 -12.01 -5.73 -0.79
N GLU A 72 -12.45 -4.53 -1.21
CA GLU A 72 -11.67 -3.29 -1.00
C GLU A 72 -11.62 -2.87 0.46
N ALA A 73 -12.68 -3.19 1.22
CA ALA A 73 -12.65 -3.02 2.66
C ALA A 73 -11.43 -3.76 3.25
N GLN A 74 -11.11 -4.96 2.77
CA GLN A 74 -10.11 -5.84 3.38
C GLN A 74 -8.65 -5.40 3.11
N GLY A 75 -8.36 -4.79 1.96
CA GLY A 75 -7.01 -4.35 1.60
C GLY A 75 -6.47 -3.18 2.46
N GLY A 76 -7.35 -2.28 2.90
CA GLY A 76 -6.97 -1.20 3.84
C GLY A 76 -6.64 -1.70 5.25
N HIS A 77 -7.30 -2.78 5.70
CA HIS A 77 -7.06 -3.36 7.02
C HIS A 77 -5.67 -3.98 7.10
N GLN A 78 -5.20 -4.63 6.02
CA GLN A 78 -3.90 -5.29 6.00
C GLN A 78 -2.72 -4.29 6.03
N GLU A 79 -2.90 -3.12 5.44
CA GLU A 79 -1.89 -2.05 5.45
C GLU A 79 -1.82 -1.36 6.82
N GLY A 80 -2.98 -1.07 7.43
CA GLY A 80 -3.06 -0.55 8.79
C GLY A 80 -2.50 -1.52 9.84
N GLU A 81 -2.81 -2.82 9.72
CA GLU A 81 -2.31 -3.85 10.64
C GLU A 81 -0.78 -4.01 10.56
N ARG A 82 -0.22 -3.94 9.34
CA ARG A 82 1.24 -3.95 9.15
C ARG A 82 1.88 -2.71 9.74
N VAL A 83 1.32 -1.52 9.51
CA VAL A 83 1.83 -0.26 10.08
C VAL A 83 1.82 -0.33 11.61
N ALA A 84 0.70 -0.72 12.23
CA ALA A 84 0.59 -0.85 13.69
C ALA A 84 1.62 -1.82 14.28
N LYS A 85 1.86 -2.96 13.60
CA LYS A 85 2.87 -3.94 14.03
C LYS A 85 4.30 -3.39 13.95
N LEU A 86 4.61 -2.66 12.88
CA LEU A 86 5.92 -2.01 12.73
C LEU A 86 6.11 -0.90 13.76
N GLU A 87 5.08 -0.10 14.03
CA GLU A 87 5.12 0.97 15.05
C GLU A 87 5.33 0.40 16.45
N ALA A 88 4.71 -0.73 16.78
CA ALA A 88 4.93 -1.44 18.04
C ALA A 88 6.38 -1.94 18.19
N GLU A 89 6.95 -2.51 17.12
CA GLU A 89 8.36 -2.95 17.16
C GLU A 89 9.32 -1.75 17.23
N VAL A 90 9.04 -0.65 16.52
CA VAL A 90 9.84 0.58 16.60
C VAL A 90 9.79 1.15 18.02
N ALA A 91 8.63 1.16 18.67
CA ALA A 91 8.50 1.59 20.05
C ALA A 91 9.31 0.70 21.01
N ARG A 92 9.27 -0.62 20.79
CA ARG A 92 10.03 -1.59 21.57
C ARG A 92 11.54 -1.42 21.41
N LEU A 93 12.02 -1.30 20.18
CA LEU A 93 13.45 -1.11 19.87
C LEU A 93 13.97 0.21 20.43
N ARG A 94 13.19 1.29 20.31
CA ARG A 94 13.55 2.60 20.87
C ARG A 94 13.70 2.54 22.39
N ARG A 95 12.80 1.83 23.09
CA ARG A 95 12.88 1.66 24.54
C ARG A 95 14.16 0.93 24.98
N LEU A 96 14.59 -0.07 24.23
CA LEU A 96 15.83 -0.82 24.51
C LEU A 96 17.08 0.03 24.28
N ILE A 97 17.10 0.78 23.16
CA ILE A 97 18.21 1.69 22.85
C ILE A 97 18.34 2.77 23.93
N GLU A 98 17.24 3.32 24.42
CA GLU A 98 17.25 4.34 25.48
C GLU A 98 17.74 3.78 26.82
N ALA A 99 17.35 2.56 27.18
CA ALA A 99 17.84 1.88 28.38
C ALA A 99 19.37 1.63 28.33
N ILE A 100 19.90 1.25 27.16
CA ILE A 100 21.34 1.05 26.97
C ILE A 100 22.10 2.38 26.99
N ARG A 101 21.51 3.44 26.42
CA ARG A 101 22.09 4.80 26.44
C ARG A 101 22.08 5.44 27.83
N ALA A 102 21.09 5.14 28.67
CA ALA A 102 20.94 5.72 30.00
C ALA A 102 22.00 5.22 31.00
N ASP A 103 22.47 3.99 30.87
CA ASP A 103 23.57 3.45 31.70
C ASP A 103 24.50 2.52 30.87
N PRO A 104 25.51 3.09 30.17
CA PRO A 104 26.43 2.31 29.36
C PRO A 104 27.32 1.35 30.20
N SER A 105 27.38 1.55 31.51
CA SER A 105 28.11 0.70 32.47
C SER A 105 27.44 -0.67 32.67
N GLN A 106 26.13 -0.80 32.45
CA GLN A 106 25.44 -2.10 32.48
C GLN A 106 25.69 -2.97 31.25
N ALA A 107 25.91 -2.37 30.07
CA ALA A 107 26.19 -3.11 28.83
C ALA A 107 27.55 -3.83 28.90
N ARG A 108 28.53 -3.23 29.57
CA ARG A 108 29.87 -3.81 29.79
C ARG A 108 29.80 -5.04 30.70
N LEU A 109 29.02 -4.96 31.78
CA LEU A 109 28.86 -6.05 32.75
C LEU A 109 28.13 -7.29 32.18
N LEU A 110 27.28 -7.10 31.16
CA LEU A 110 26.54 -8.19 30.50
C LEU A 110 27.39 -8.93 29.46
N VAL A 111 28.27 -8.22 28.74
CA VAL A 111 29.23 -8.80 27.79
C VAL A 111 30.36 -9.52 28.53
N GLU A 112 30.93 -8.90 29.58
CA GLU A 112 32.02 -9.50 30.37
C GLU A 112 31.60 -10.81 31.07
N ARG A 113 30.32 -10.94 31.45
CA ARG A 113 29.80 -12.18 32.05
C ARG A 113 29.52 -13.28 31.03
N PHE A 114 29.36 -12.93 29.76
CA PHE A 114 29.18 -13.88 28.66
C PHE A 114 30.52 -14.51 28.23
N ASP A 115 31.60 -13.73 28.26
CA ASP A 115 32.96 -14.24 28.00
C ASP A 115 33.46 -15.19 29.10
N LEU A 116 33.11 -14.96 30.37
CA LEU A 116 33.56 -15.78 31.51
C LEU A 116 32.92 -17.18 31.57
N THR A 117 31.81 -17.43 30.88
CA THR A 117 31.16 -18.76 30.83
C THR A 117 31.70 -19.67 29.71
N SER A 118 32.62 -19.18 28.87
CA SER A 118 33.15 -19.95 27.73
C SER A 118 34.44 -20.74 28.02
N HIS A 119 35.00 -20.63 29.23
CA HIS A 119 36.22 -21.34 29.65
C HIS A 119 35.98 -22.12 30.95
N THR A 120 35.24 -23.23 30.88
CA THR A 120 35.45 -24.37 31.81
C THR A 120 35.15 -25.67 31.08
N THR A 121 36.11 -26.14 30.29
CA THR A 121 36.35 -27.55 29.96
C THR A 121 37.83 -27.68 29.62
#